data_AF-A0A0E0LVS8-F1
#
_entry.id   AF-A0A0E0LVS8-F1
#
_cell.length_a   1.000
_cell.length_b   1.000
_cell.length_c   1.000
_cell.angle_alpha   90.00
_cell.angle_beta   90.00
_cell.angle_gamma   90.00
#
_symmetry.space_group_name_H-M   'P 1'
#
loop_
_entity.id
_entity.type
_entity.pdbx_description
1 polymer ?
#
loop_
_entity_poly.entity_id
_entity_poly.type
_entity_poly.pdbx_seq_one_letter_code
_entity_poly.pdbx_strand_id
1 'polypeptide(L)'
;MPFVNSKLLGGPLFIILTPSARGERDEHALFYFWSWKAETTLKINMGSTRLLVLLAAALLLATTFPAARAQEETDHEEEFTYISGDEKGPEHWGKLKPEWAQCGAGEMQSPIDLSHERVTLVRDLGYLDHFYRAAEASIVNRGHDIMVRFDGDAGSVVINGTAYYLRQLHWHSPTEHTVDGHRYDMELHMVHESAEKKAAVIGLLYEVGRPDRFLQKMEPYLKMIADKEDREEKVGMIDPRGARGRASVYYRYMGSLTTPPCTQGVIWTIVKRVRTVSRYQLDLLREAVHDEMENNARPLQAVNNRDISIFRPYPHKRY
;
A
#
# COMPACT_ATOMS: atom_id res chain seq x y z
N MET A 1 -43.02 -46.67 28.18
CA MET A 1 -43.01 -45.23 28.52
C MET A 1 -41.73 -44.93 29.30
N PRO A 2 -41.11 -43.74 29.16
CA PRO A 2 -41.55 -42.61 28.35
C PRO A 2 -40.56 -42.16 27.24
N PHE A 3 -41.17 -41.77 26.12
CA PHE A 3 -40.85 -40.66 25.21
C PHE A 3 -39.40 -40.42 24.72
N VAL A 4 -39.14 -40.90 23.50
CA VAL A 4 -38.24 -40.26 22.53
C VAL A 4 -39.06 -39.20 21.79
N ASN A 5 -38.62 -37.94 21.83
CA ASN A 5 -39.20 -36.86 21.04
C ASN A 5 -38.23 -36.55 19.88
N SER A 6 -38.72 -36.73 18.65
CA SER A 6 -38.03 -36.34 17.43
C SER A 6 -38.07 -34.83 17.26
N LYS A 7 -36.97 -34.23 16.79
CA LYS A 7 -37.02 -33.02 15.98
C LYS A 7 -35.82 -32.96 15.06
N LEU A 8 -36.15 -32.99 13.77
CA LEU A 8 -35.29 -32.75 12.63
C LEU A 8 -34.66 -31.35 12.71
N LEU A 9 -33.35 -31.27 12.53
CA LEU A 9 -32.67 -30.08 12.06
C LEU A 9 -31.76 -30.51 10.91
N GLY A 10 -32.25 -30.31 9.69
CA GLY A 10 -31.49 -30.50 8.46
C GLY A 10 -30.47 -29.38 8.29
N GLY A 11 -29.19 -29.71 8.40
CA GLY A 11 -28.09 -28.96 7.82
C GLY A 11 -27.49 -29.76 6.65
N PRO A 12 -26.97 -29.12 5.60
CA PRO A 12 -26.45 -29.83 4.45
C PRO A 12 -25.18 -30.62 4.82
N LEU A 13 -25.25 -31.93 4.60
CA LEU A 13 -24.15 -32.87 4.71
C LEU A 13 -23.28 -32.75 3.44
N PHE A 14 -22.06 -32.24 3.58
CA PHE A 14 -21.08 -32.26 2.50
C PHE A 14 -20.47 -33.67 2.40
N ILE A 15 -20.86 -34.44 1.39
CA ILE A 15 -20.18 -35.68 1.03
C ILE A 15 -19.12 -35.34 -0.01
N ILE A 16 -17.85 -35.46 0.38
CA ILE A 16 -16.70 -35.38 -0.53
C ILE A 16 -16.49 -36.77 -1.14
N LEU A 17 -16.74 -36.93 -2.44
CA LEU A 17 -16.37 -38.13 -3.19
C LEU A 17 -15.16 -37.81 -4.08
N THR A 18 -14.02 -38.43 -3.77
CA THR A 18 -12.84 -38.47 -4.64
C THR A 18 -12.99 -39.62 -5.65
N PRO A 19 -12.83 -39.40 -6.98
CA PRO A 19 -12.75 -40.51 -7.92
C PRO A 19 -11.31 -41.07 -7.99
N SER A 20 -11.21 -42.37 -7.73
CA SER A 20 -10.07 -43.22 -8.07
C SER A 20 -10.13 -43.63 -9.55
N ALA A 21 -8.97 -43.95 -10.11
CA ALA A 21 -8.66 -44.23 -11.51
C ALA A 21 -9.52 -45.32 -12.21
N ARG A 22 -9.94 -45.04 -13.46
CA ARG A 22 -9.70 -45.78 -14.74
C ARG A 22 -10.82 -45.56 -15.76
N GLY A 23 -10.44 -45.32 -17.01
CA GLY A 23 -11.08 -45.92 -18.20
C GLY A 23 -12.06 -45.05 -19.00
N GLU A 24 -11.60 -44.63 -20.19
CA GLU A 24 -12.32 -44.47 -21.48
C GLU A 24 -13.52 -43.50 -21.57
N ARG A 25 -13.35 -42.38 -22.29
CA ARG A 25 -13.76 -42.15 -23.70
C ARG A 25 -15.27 -42.24 -23.93
N ASP A 26 -15.94 -41.09 -23.99
CA ASP A 26 -16.54 -40.53 -25.22
C ASP A 26 -17.75 -39.61 -24.95
N GLU A 27 -17.75 -38.53 -25.74
CA GLU A 27 -18.88 -37.74 -26.27
C GLU A 27 -19.77 -36.83 -25.38
N HIS A 28 -19.73 -35.54 -25.76
CA HIS A 28 -20.82 -34.57 -25.84
C HIS A 28 -22.00 -34.67 -24.85
N ALA A 29 -22.05 -33.76 -23.88
CA ALA A 29 -23.32 -33.42 -23.21
C ALA A 29 -23.40 -31.90 -22.93
N LEU A 30 -24.32 -31.26 -23.66
CA LEU A 30 -24.78 -29.89 -23.52
C LEU A 30 -25.48 -29.72 -22.15
N PHE A 31 -25.05 -28.75 -21.34
CA PHE A 31 -25.73 -28.39 -20.10
C PHE A 31 -26.93 -27.47 -20.38
N TYR A 32 -28.13 -28.00 -20.19
CA TYR A 32 -29.36 -27.21 -20.08
C TYR A 32 -29.44 -26.58 -18.68
N PHE A 33 -29.45 -25.25 -18.61
CA PHE A 33 -29.82 -24.51 -17.40
C PHE A 33 -31.34 -24.41 -17.28
N TRP A 34 -31.92 -24.96 -16.22
CA TRP A 34 -33.27 -24.63 -15.77
C TRP A 34 -33.19 -23.56 -14.67
N SER A 35 -33.67 -22.36 -14.99
CA SER A 35 -33.89 -21.25 -14.05
C SER A 35 -35.21 -21.48 -13.31
N TRP A 36 -35.17 -21.59 -11.98
CA TRP A 36 -36.37 -21.50 -11.14
C TRP A 36 -36.38 -20.17 -10.39
N LYS A 37 -37.30 -19.29 -10.77
CA LYS A 37 -37.60 -18.02 -10.10
C LYS A 37 -38.61 -18.30 -8.99
N ALA A 38 -38.21 -18.16 -7.74
CA ALA A 38 -39.14 -18.11 -6.61
C ALA A 38 -39.46 -16.64 -6.31
N GLU A 39 -40.60 -16.16 -6.81
CA GLU A 39 -41.14 -14.83 -6.45
C GLU A 39 -41.92 -14.95 -5.13
N THR A 40 -41.35 -14.46 -4.03
CA THR A 40 -42.07 -14.24 -2.77
C THR A 40 -42.58 -12.81 -2.76
N THR A 41 -43.88 -12.62 -3.01
CA THR A 41 -44.55 -11.32 -2.92
C THR A 41 -44.84 -11.01 -1.45
N LEU A 42 -44.09 -10.08 -0.86
CA LEU A 42 -44.46 -9.46 0.42
C LEU A 42 -45.65 -8.52 0.17
N LYS A 43 -46.83 -8.88 0.68
CA LYS A 43 -47.98 -7.96 0.72
C LYS A 43 -47.80 -6.99 1.89
N ILE A 44 -47.38 -5.76 1.59
CA ILE A 44 -47.36 -4.65 2.56
C ILE A 44 -48.75 -4.04 2.62
N ASN A 45 -49.38 -4.07 3.78
CA ASN A 45 -50.70 -3.49 4.02
C ASN A 45 -50.55 -1.96 4.17
N MET A 46 -51.02 -1.19 3.18
CA MET A 46 -50.97 0.28 3.17
C MET A 46 -52.03 0.85 4.12
N GLY A 47 -51.65 1.03 5.38
CA GLY A 47 -52.54 1.61 6.39
C GLY A 47 -51.79 2.34 7.50
N SER A 48 -50.80 3.18 7.18
CA SER A 48 -50.17 4.10 8.14
C SER A 48 -49.30 5.14 7.42
N THR A 49 -49.85 6.33 7.20
CA THR A 49 -49.10 7.51 6.68
C THR A 49 -47.91 7.92 7.55
N ARG A 50 -47.82 7.44 8.80
CA ARG A 50 -46.66 7.67 9.69
C ARG A 50 -45.44 6.79 9.35
N LEU A 51 -45.62 5.63 8.73
CA LEU A 51 -44.50 4.72 8.41
C LEU A 51 -43.72 5.18 7.17
N LEU A 52 -44.42 5.78 6.20
CA LEU A 52 -43.82 6.37 5.00
C LEU A 52 -42.96 7.61 5.31
N VAL A 53 -43.34 8.42 6.30
CA VAL A 53 -42.57 9.60 6.72
C VAL A 53 -41.30 9.21 7.49
N LEU A 54 -41.34 8.14 8.29
CA LEU A 54 -40.17 7.63 9.00
C LEU A 54 -39.16 6.94 8.06
N LEU A 55 -39.63 6.26 7.02
CA LEU A 55 -38.77 5.70 5.96
C LEU A 55 -38.13 6.81 5.10
N ALA A 56 -38.85 7.89 4.80
CA ALA A 56 -38.29 9.05 4.10
C ALA A 56 -37.25 9.80 4.93
N ALA A 57 -37.47 9.96 6.24
CA ALA A 57 -36.50 10.57 7.16
C ALA A 57 -35.23 9.71 7.37
N ALA A 58 -35.36 8.37 7.35
CA ALA A 58 -34.21 7.47 7.40
C ALA A 58 -33.42 7.43 6.08
N LEU A 59 -34.07 7.61 4.93
CA LEU A 59 -33.39 7.75 3.64
C LEU A 59 -32.69 9.11 3.46
N LEU A 60 -33.19 10.18 4.12
CA LEU A 60 -32.58 11.51 4.09
C LEU A 60 -31.39 11.69 5.06
N LEU A 61 -31.14 10.73 5.96
CA LEU A 61 -29.98 10.69 6.86
C LEU A 61 -28.89 9.70 6.40
N ALA A 62 -29.09 9.02 5.26
CA ALA A 62 -28.15 8.04 4.71
C ALA A 62 -27.22 8.61 3.62
N THR A 63 -27.29 9.91 3.32
CA THR A 63 -26.42 10.53 2.32
C THR A 63 -25.32 11.35 3.00
N THR A 64 -24.08 11.01 2.63
CA THR A 64 -22.80 11.63 3.01
C THR A 64 -22.10 11.09 4.26
N PHE A 65 -21.99 9.76 4.38
CA PHE A 65 -20.67 9.26 4.79
C PHE A 65 -19.77 9.38 3.56
N PRO A 66 -18.71 10.21 3.56
CA PRO A 66 -17.71 10.11 2.51
C PRO A 66 -17.19 8.68 2.56
N ALA A 67 -17.39 7.93 1.47
CA ALA A 67 -16.67 6.69 1.29
C ALA A 67 -15.20 7.01 1.52
N ALA A 68 -14.53 6.26 2.41
CA ALA A 68 -13.10 6.42 2.63
C ALA A 68 -12.43 6.33 1.26
N ARG A 69 -11.97 7.48 0.75
CA ARG A 69 -11.29 7.53 -0.53
C ARG A 69 -10.01 6.73 -0.35
N ALA A 70 -9.73 5.82 -1.28
CA ALA A 70 -8.48 5.08 -1.25
C ALA A 70 -7.32 6.08 -1.13
N GLN A 71 -6.39 5.82 -0.21
CA GLN A 71 -5.17 6.59 -0.08
C GLN A 71 -4.24 6.16 -1.23
N GLU A 72 -4.50 6.70 -2.40
CA GLU A 72 -3.73 6.47 -3.62
C GLU A 72 -3.05 7.78 -4.03
N GLU A 73 -1.82 7.65 -4.48
CA GLU A 73 -1.02 8.77 -5.01
C GLU A 73 -1.54 9.16 -6.40
N THR A 74 -1.29 10.40 -6.83
CA THR A 74 -1.59 10.77 -8.21
C THR A 74 -0.64 10.06 -9.18
N ASP A 75 -1.20 9.47 -10.23
CA ASP A 75 -0.43 8.93 -11.36
C ASP A 75 -0.28 9.98 -12.49
N HIS A 76 -0.82 11.19 -12.31
CA HIS A 76 -0.78 12.26 -13.31
C HIS A 76 0.30 13.30 -13.00
N GLU A 77 1.28 13.36 -13.88
CA GLU A 77 2.59 13.94 -13.67
C GLU A 77 2.75 15.40 -14.07
N GLU A 78 2.09 15.81 -15.16
CA GLU A 78 2.22 17.15 -15.75
C GLU A 78 1.73 18.28 -14.82
N GLU A 79 1.23 17.90 -13.64
CA GLU A 79 0.48 18.74 -12.72
C GLU A 79 1.30 19.20 -11.52
N PHE A 80 2.48 18.63 -11.25
CA PHE A 80 3.37 19.04 -10.15
C PHE A 80 4.86 18.81 -10.48
N THR A 81 5.77 19.48 -9.77
CA THR A 81 7.23 19.28 -9.88
C THR A 81 7.87 19.14 -8.50
N TYR A 82 9.13 18.69 -8.46
CA TYR A 82 9.96 18.69 -7.23
C TYR A 82 10.91 19.89 -7.13
N ILE A 83 10.88 20.81 -8.10
CA ILE A 83 11.76 21.98 -8.14
C ILE A 83 11.30 22.99 -7.10
N SER A 84 12.16 23.28 -6.12
CA SER A 84 11.88 24.29 -5.11
C SER A 84 11.90 25.71 -5.70
N GLY A 85 10.87 26.49 -5.39
CA GLY A 85 10.66 27.84 -5.90
C GLY A 85 9.80 27.90 -7.17
N ASP A 86 9.52 26.75 -7.81
CA ASP A 86 8.68 26.67 -9.00
C ASP A 86 7.19 26.81 -8.65
N GLU A 87 6.38 27.35 -9.57
CA GLU A 87 4.93 27.52 -9.36
C GLU A 87 4.20 26.19 -9.11
N LYS A 88 4.73 25.08 -9.64
CA LYS A 88 4.26 23.71 -9.44
C LYS A 88 5.09 22.93 -8.40
N GLY A 89 6.03 23.59 -7.74
CA GLY A 89 6.94 23.00 -6.76
C GLY A 89 6.28 22.57 -5.45
N PRO A 90 6.99 21.83 -4.57
CA PRO A 90 6.43 21.22 -3.36
C PRO A 90 5.76 22.18 -2.38
N GLU A 91 6.25 23.43 -2.27
CA GLU A 91 5.64 24.46 -1.44
C GLU A 91 4.29 24.98 -1.97
N HIS A 92 3.97 24.69 -3.22
CA HIS A 92 2.77 25.13 -3.92
C HIS A 92 1.75 24.02 -4.18
N TRP A 93 2.10 22.73 -4.02
CA TRP A 93 1.21 21.60 -4.32
C TRP A 93 -0.20 21.75 -3.73
N GLY A 94 -0.33 22.21 -2.49
CA GLY A 94 -1.64 22.40 -1.84
C GLY A 94 -2.52 23.50 -2.43
N LYS A 95 -1.98 24.34 -3.31
CA LYS A 95 -2.68 25.42 -4.01
C LYS A 95 -3.01 25.08 -5.46
N LEU A 96 -2.42 24.02 -6.01
CA LEU A 96 -2.61 23.63 -7.41
C LEU A 96 -4.03 23.10 -7.65
N LYS A 97 -4.57 22.33 -6.70
CA LYS A 97 -5.91 21.72 -6.78
C LYS A 97 -6.60 21.64 -5.42
N PRO A 98 -7.94 21.77 -5.35
CA PRO A 98 -8.70 21.59 -4.12
C PRO A 98 -8.45 20.23 -3.44
N GLU A 99 -8.31 19.16 -4.23
CA GLU A 99 -8.09 17.81 -3.73
C GLU A 99 -6.70 17.63 -3.10
N TRP A 100 -5.76 18.54 -3.38
CA TRP A 100 -4.38 18.49 -2.87
C TRP A 100 -4.16 19.41 -1.67
N ALA A 101 -5.21 20.08 -1.17
CA ALA A 101 -5.11 21.05 -0.08
C ALA A 101 -4.36 20.53 1.17
N GLN A 102 -4.40 19.22 1.44
CA GLN A 102 -3.66 18.62 2.56
C GLN A 102 -2.14 18.77 2.42
N CYS A 103 -1.60 18.87 1.20
CA CYS A 103 -0.17 19.10 0.98
C CYS A 103 0.33 20.39 1.64
N GLY A 104 -0.52 21.42 1.75
CA GLY A 104 -0.16 22.70 2.39
C GLY A 104 -0.78 22.92 3.77
N ALA A 105 -1.94 22.33 4.06
CA ALA A 105 -2.68 22.54 5.30
C ALA A 105 -2.51 21.42 6.34
N GLY A 106 -1.93 20.27 5.97
CA GLY A 106 -1.76 19.13 6.87
C GLY A 106 -0.68 19.34 7.93
N GLU A 107 -0.94 18.94 9.17
CA GLU A 107 0.01 19.04 10.30
C GLU A 107 0.76 17.72 10.57
N MET A 108 0.37 16.62 9.92
CA MET A 108 1.00 15.30 10.01
C MET A 108 1.60 14.90 8.65
N GLN A 109 2.22 15.85 7.95
CA GLN A 109 2.81 15.61 6.65
C GLN A 109 4.14 14.85 6.73
N SER A 110 4.42 14.06 5.71
CA SER A 110 5.67 13.33 5.48
C SER A 110 6.41 13.91 4.27
N PRO A 111 7.74 13.76 4.17
CA PRO A 111 8.66 13.08 5.10
C PRO A 111 9.08 13.93 6.31
N ILE A 112 9.76 13.32 7.28
CA ILE A 112 10.32 14.01 8.46
C ILE A 112 11.76 13.59 8.77
N ASP A 113 12.43 14.37 9.62
CA ASP A 113 13.69 14.00 10.24
C ASP A 113 13.46 13.11 11.48
N LEU A 114 14.03 11.90 11.42
CA LEU A 114 13.97 10.87 12.46
C LEU A 114 15.14 11.02 13.45
N SER A 115 15.12 12.11 14.20
CA SER A 115 16.14 12.43 15.19
C SER A 115 16.05 11.54 16.44
N HIS A 116 17.20 11.08 16.93
CA HIS A 116 17.34 10.32 18.17
C HIS A 116 16.85 11.07 19.41
N GLU A 117 16.75 12.41 19.37
CA GLU A 117 16.31 13.25 20.49
C GLU A 117 14.78 13.27 20.63
N ARG A 118 14.07 12.97 19.53
CA ARG A 118 12.60 13.04 19.46
C ARG A 118 11.93 11.66 19.44
N VAL A 119 12.71 10.57 19.46
CA VAL A 119 12.17 9.22 19.34
C VAL A 119 12.06 8.53 20.71
N THR A 120 10.92 7.90 20.94
CA THR A 120 10.67 7.09 22.14
C THR A 120 10.92 5.61 21.85
N LEU A 121 11.72 4.93 22.67
CA LEU A 121 11.90 3.49 22.55
C LEU A 121 10.61 2.76 22.97
N VAL A 122 9.95 2.09 22.04
CA VAL A 122 8.74 1.31 22.30
C VAL A 122 8.97 -0.12 21.84
N ARG A 123 9.26 -1.01 22.79
CA ARG A 123 9.56 -2.42 22.49
C ARG A 123 8.31 -3.23 22.14
N ASP A 124 7.16 -2.81 22.66
CA ASP A 124 5.88 -3.49 22.44
C ASP A 124 5.35 -3.32 21.01
N LEU A 125 6.01 -2.48 20.19
CA LEU A 125 5.79 -2.45 18.74
C LEU A 125 6.05 -3.82 18.08
N GLY A 126 6.93 -4.64 18.68
CA GLY A 126 7.26 -5.96 18.17
C GLY A 126 8.05 -5.97 16.87
N TYR A 127 8.38 -7.17 16.40
CA TYR A 127 8.95 -7.34 15.07
C TYR A 127 7.89 -7.07 14.00
N LEU A 128 8.32 -6.68 12.81
CA LEU A 128 7.40 -6.56 11.68
C LEU A 128 7.01 -7.97 11.20
N ASP A 129 5.73 -8.30 11.32
CA ASP A 129 5.18 -9.57 10.87
C ASP A 129 4.84 -9.50 9.38
N HIS A 130 5.74 -10.02 8.54
CA HIS A 130 5.59 -10.04 7.09
C HIS A 130 5.13 -11.41 6.60
N PHE A 131 4.08 -11.41 5.79
CA PHE A 131 3.49 -12.60 5.14
C PHE A 131 3.56 -12.48 3.61
N TYR A 132 4.69 -11.98 3.11
CA TYR A 132 4.92 -11.79 1.69
C TYR A 132 5.07 -13.09 0.91
N ARG A 133 4.56 -13.08 -0.32
CA ARG A 133 4.66 -14.17 -1.30
C ARG A 133 4.91 -13.61 -2.69
N ALA A 134 5.42 -14.45 -3.59
CA ALA A 134 5.62 -14.05 -4.97
C ALA A 134 4.27 -13.81 -5.66
N ALA A 135 4.18 -12.78 -6.49
CA ALA A 135 2.99 -12.41 -7.24
C ALA A 135 3.37 -11.81 -8.60
N GLU A 136 2.45 -11.88 -9.56
CA GLU A 136 2.59 -11.18 -10.84
C GLU A 136 2.71 -9.67 -10.60
N ALA A 137 3.64 -9.05 -11.31
CA ALA A 137 3.94 -7.64 -11.18
C ALA A 137 4.30 -7.00 -12.52
N SER A 138 4.06 -5.70 -12.57
CA SER A 138 4.39 -4.83 -13.69
C SER A 138 5.25 -3.69 -13.19
N ILE A 139 6.26 -3.29 -13.97
CA ILE A 139 7.04 -2.08 -13.71
C ILE A 139 6.44 -0.96 -14.53
N VAL A 140 6.26 0.20 -13.92
CA VAL A 140 5.57 1.34 -14.49
C VAL A 140 6.47 2.55 -14.31
N ASN A 141 6.77 3.22 -15.40
CA ASN A 141 7.29 4.58 -15.33
C ASN A 141 6.11 5.51 -15.12
N ARG A 142 5.94 6.00 -13.88
CA ARG A 142 4.94 7.02 -13.56
C ARG A 142 5.53 8.42 -13.70
N GLY A 143 6.68 8.53 -14.40
CA GLY A 143 7.57 9.66 -14.73
C GLY A 143 8.07 10.56 -13.58
N HIS A 144 7.42 10.56 -12.42
CA HIS A 144 7.87 11.20 -11.19
C HIS A 144 8.56 10.17 -10.30
N ASP A 145 8.29 8.89 -10.52
CA ASP A 145 9.06 7.76 -10.01
C ASP A 145 8.90 6.51 -10.89
N ILE A 146 9.68 5.49 -10.54
CA ILE A 146 9.49 4.14 -11.06
C ILE A 146 8.75 3.31 -10.02
N MET A 147 7.65 2.69 -10.44
CA MET A 147 6.82 1.84 -9.60
C MET A 147 6.90 0.39 -10.04
N VAL A 148 6.96 -0.55 -9.09
CA VAL A 148 6.61 -1.96 -9.31
C VAL A 148 5.23 -2.19 -8.68
N ARG A 149 4.21 -2.36 -9.52
CA ARG A 149 2.83 -2.65 -9.12
C ARG A 149 2.61 -4.16 -9.07
N PHE A 150 2.02 -4.65 -7.98
CA PHE A 150 1.63 -6.05 -7.88
C PHE A 150 0.18 -6.23 -8.34
N ASP A 151 0.01 -7.00 -9.41
CA ASP A 151 -1.30 -7.28 -10.01
C ASP A 151 -1.98 -8.50 -9.32
N GLY A 152 -1.24 -9.24 -8.50
CA GLY A 152 -1.72 -10.36 -7.66
C GLY A 152 -1.54 -10.13 -6.15
N ASP A 153 -1.87 -11.15 -5.34
CA ASP A 153 -1.66 -11.11 -3.88
C ASP A 153 -0.18 -11.30 -3.52
N ALA A 154 0.53 -10.18 -3.35
CA ALA A 154 1.92 -10.14 -2.90
C ALA A 154 2.10 -10.41 -1.39
N GLY A 155 1.01 -10.67 -0.67
CA GLY A 155 0.97 -10.84 0.78
C GLY A 155 0.84 -9.51 1.52
N SER A 156 1.16 -9.53 2.82
CA SER A 156 0.84 -8.41 3.71
C SER A 156 1.87 -8.21 4.81
N VAL A 157 1.74 -7.08 5.52
CA VAL A 157 2.28 -6.86 6.85
C VAL A 157 1.12 -6.75 7.85
N VAL A 158 1.29 -7.26 9.06
CA VAL A 158 0.31 -7.10 10.15
C VAL A 158 0.80 -6.04 11.13
N ILE A 159 -0.02 -5.02 11.37
CA ILE A 159 0.26 -3.92 12.30
C ILE A 159 -0.92 -3.81 13.26
N ASN A 160 -0.67 -3.99 14.56
CA ASN A 160 -1.71 -3.94 15.61
C ASN A 160 -2.93 -4.83 15.32
N GLY A 161 -2.70 -6.02 14.75
CA GLY A 161 -3.76 -6.98 14.40
C GLY A 161 -4.46 -6.70 13.07
N THR A 162 -4.16 -5.58 12.39
CA THR A 162 -4.71 -5.26 11.06
C THR A 162 -3.73 -5.67 9.97
N ALA A 163 -4.21 -6.42 8.97
CA ALA A 163 -3.44 -6.76 7.78
C ALA A 163 -3.46 -5.60 6.76
N TYR A 164 -2.29 -5.23 6.26
CA TYR A 164 -2.07 -4.28 5.18
C TYR A 164 -1.40 -5.02 4.01
N TYR A 165 -2.10 -5.16 2.89
CA TYR A 165 -1.66 -5.90 1.72
C TYR A 165 -0.73 -5.04 0.87
N LEU A 166 0.41 -5.60 0.45
CA LEU A 166 1.37 -4.92 -0.39
C LEU A 166 0.78 -4.64 -1.77
N ARG A 167 0.82 -3.38 -2.21
CA ARG A 167 0.28 -2.94 -3.50
C ARG A 167 1.37 -2.59 -4.48
N GLN A 168 2.35 -1.80 -4.04
CA GLN A 168 3.41 -1.33 -4.90
C GLN A 168 4.71 -1.07 -4.15
N LEU A 169 5.79 -1.00 -4.93
CA LEU A 169 7.09 -0.49 -4.53
C LEU A 169 7.41 0.72 -5.41
N HIS A 170 8.00 1.77 -4.86
CA HIS A 170 8.57 2.84 -5.67
C HIS A 170 9.81 3.43 -5.00
N TRP A 171 10.59 4.21 -5.75
CA TRP A 171 11.87 4.74 -5.29
C TRP A 171 11.95 6.26 -5.42
N HIS A 172 12.52 6.86 -4.38
CA HIS A 172 12.92 8.27 -4.38
C HIS A 172 14.45 8.38 -4.36
N SER A 173 14.99 9.38 -5.07
CA SER A 173 16.38 9.80 -4.95
C SER A 173 16.46 11.32 -4.88
N PRO A 174 17.16 11.90 -3.88
CA PRO A 174 17.75 11.27 -2.70
C PRO A 174 16.68 10.66 -1.76
N THR A 175 17.06 10.20 -0.55
CA THR A 175 16.02 9.81 0.44
C THR A 175 15.10 10.98 0.72
N GLU A 176 13.83 10.71 1.00
CA GLU A 176 12.87 11.72 1.45
C GLU A 176 13.05 11.98 2.94
N HIS A 177 13.07 10.90 3.73
CA HIS A 177 13.38 10.96 5.15
C HIS A 177 14.84 11.28 5.39
N THR A 178 15.10 11.87 6.56
CA THR A 178 16.44 11.99 7.12
C THR A 178 16.51 11.29 8.47
N VAL A 179 17.71 10.89 8.87
CA VAL A 179 17.98 10.31 10.20
C VAL A 179 19.08 11.15 10.83
N ASP A 180 18.76 11.80 11.96
CA ASP A 180 19.67 12.72 12.63
C ASP A 180 20.22 13.80 11.67
N GLY A 181 19.34 14.34 10.81
CA GLY A 181 19.67 15.32 9.78
C GLY A 181 20.43 14.76 8.56
N HIS A 182 20.79 13.48 8.55
CA HIS A 182 21.49 12.86 7.43
C HIS A 182 20.53 12.37 6.34
N ARG A 183 20.76 12.81 5.11
CA ARG A 183 20.06 12.36 3.90
C ARG A 183 20.92 11.34 3.15
N TYR A 184 20.35 10.20 2.78
CA TYR A 184 21.06 9.17 2.01
C TYR A 184 20.70 9.25 0.52
N ASP A 185 21.27 8.36 -0.30
CA ASP A 185 21.24 8.45 -1.76
C ASP A 185 19.91 8.02 -2.39
N MET A 186 19.15 7.12 -1.75
CA MET A 186 17.88 6.61 -2.28
C MET A 186 16.99 6.01 -1.19
N GLU A 187 15.68 6.14 -1.33
CA GLU A 187 14.68 5.53 -0.46
C GLU A 187 13.71 4.67 -1.26
N LEU A 188 13.49 3.43 -0.81
CA LEU A 188 12.41 2.57 -1.32
C LEU A 188 11.19 2.71 -0.41
N HIS A 189 10.02 2.92 -0.99
CA HIS A 189 8.73 2.83 -0.31
C HIS A 189 8.01 1.56 -0.72
N MET A 190 7.64 0.74 0.27
CA MET A 190 6.74 -0.39 0.08
C MET A 190 5.35 0.02 0.58
N VAL A 191 4.41 0.27 -0.34
CA VAL A 191 3.08 0.79 -0.02
C VAL A 191 2.08 -0.34 0.16
N HIS A 192 1.38 -0.32 1.30
CA HIS A 192 0.40 -1.32 1.68
C HIS A 192 -0.96 -0.68 1.97
N GLU A 193 -2.02 -1.45 1.75
CA GLU A 193 -3.40 -1.01 1.97
C GLU A 193 -4.18 -2.07 2.76
N SER A 194 -4.92 -1.66 3.79
CA SER A 194 -5.83 -2.54 4.52
C SER A 194 -7.17 -2.73 3.79
N ALA A 195 -7.99 -3.68 4.26
CA ALA A 195 -9.35 -3.85 3.76
C ALA A 195 -10.24 -2.59 3.95
N GLU A 196 -9.88 -1.74 4.92
CA GLU A 196 -10.56 -0.46 5.19
C GLU A 196 -9.92 0.72 4.44
N LYS A 197 -9.08 0.47 3.43
CA LYS A 197 -8.44 1.52 2.61
C LYS A 197 -7.49 2.44 3.39
N LYS A 198 -6.98 1.97 4.53
CA LYS A 198 -5.91 2.65 5.29
C LYS A 198 -4.56 2.25 4.75
N ALA A 199 -3.64 3.21 4.63
CA ALA A 199 -2.30 2.99 4.11
C ALA A 199 -1.27 2.75 5.22
N ALA A 200 -0.30 1.88 4.92
CA ALA A 200 0.92 1.70 5.68
C ALA A 200 2.11 1.61 4.72
N VAL A 201 3.18 2.35 5.01
CA VAL A 201 4.38 2.39 4.17
C VAL A 201 5.59 1.91 4.96
N ILE A 202 6.35 0.99 4.37
CA ILE A 202 7.66 0.59 4.88
C ILE A 202 8.73 1.24 4.01
N GLY A 203 9.52 2.13 4.61
CA GLY A 203 10.64 2.81 3.97
C GLY A 203 11.97 2.11 4.22
N LEU A 204 12.82 2.01 3.19
CA LEU A 204 14.18 1.48 3.29
C LEU A 204 15.17 2.49 2.73
N LEU A 205 16.20 2.82 3.51
CA LEU A 205 17.22 3.80 3.16
C LEU A 205 18.40 3.10 2.47
N TYR A 206 18.99 3.75 1.46
CA TYR A 206 20.12 3.25 0.69
C TYR A 206 21.22 4.29 0.57
N GLU A 207 22.48 3.83 0.64
CA GLU A 207 23.68 4.57 0.26
C GLU A 207 24.33 3.92 -0.96
N VAL A 208 25.11 4.69 -1.72
CA VAL A 208 25.86 4.15 -2.86
C VAL A 208 26.92 3.17 -2.39
N GLY A 209 26.91 1.96 -2.96
CA GLY A 209 27.82 0.88 -2.61
C GLY A 209 27.66 -0.33 -3.53
N ARG A 210 27.53 -1.52 -2.95
CA ARG A 210 27.34 -2.76 -3.72
C ARG A 210 25.96 -2.77 -4.39
N PRO A 211 25.83 -3.38 -5.59
CA PRO A 211 24.54 -3.53 -6.27
C PRO A 211 23.49 -4.20 -5.37
N ASP A 212 22.29 -3.64 -5.38
CA ASP A 212 21.12 -4.23 -4.77
C ASP A 212 20.63 -5.41 -5.63
N ARG A 213 20.44 -6.58 -5.00
CA ARG A 213 20.07 -7.81 -5.71
C ARG A 213 18.63 -7.81 -6.22
N PHE A 214 17.75 -7.02 -5.63
CA PHE A 214 16.37 -6.91 -6.12
C PHE A 214 16.36 -6.03 -7.37
N LEU A 215 16.97 -4.84 -7.30
CA LEU A 215 17.10 -3.96 -8.47
C LEU A 215 17.88 -4.62 -9.60
N GLN A 216 18.89 -5.45 -9.31
CA GLN A 216 19.62 -6.19 -10.34
C GLN A 216 18.72 -7.09 -11.20
N LYS A 217 17.62 -7.61 -10.64
CA LYS A 217 16.63 -8.38 -11.42
C LYS A 217 15.70 -7.48 -12.23
N MET A 218 15.53 -6.23 -11.80
CA MET A 218 14.70 -5.21 -12.46
C MET A 218 15.45 -4.47 -13.56
N GLU A 219 16.78 -4.44 -13.53
CA GLU A 219 17.64 -3.71 -14.50
C GLU A 219 17.24 -3.88 -15.98
N PRO A 220 16.92 -5.09 -16.50
CA PRO A 220 16.48 -5.22 -17.89
C PRO A 220 15.19 -4.47 -18.19
N TYR A 221 14.24 -4.47 -17.25
CA TYR A 221 12.94 -3.82 -17.39
C TYR A 221 13.04 -2.32 -17.17
N LEU A 222 13.88 -1.87 -16.22
CA LEU A 222 14.23 -0.46 -16.03
C LEU A 222 14.74 0.16 -17.31
N LYS A 223 15.65 -0.53 -18.02
CA LYS A 223 16.13 -0.09 -19.35
C LYS A 223 15.06 -0.07 -20.43
N MET A 224 14.03 -0.90 -20.31
CA MET A 224 12.92 -0.90 -21.27
C MET A 224 12.01 0.29 -21.05
N ILE A 225 11.81 0.73 -19.81
CA ILE A 225 10.93 1.86 -19.49
C ILE A 225 11.67 3.20 -19.42
N ALA A 226 13.00 3.18 -19.30
CA ALA A 226 13.85 4.37 -19.47
C ALA A 226 13.59 5.00 -20.85
N ASP A 227 13.51 6.32 -20.88
CA ASP A 227 13.23 7.16 -22.06
C ASP A 227 11.80 7.11 -22.61
N LYS A 228 10.84 6.49 -21.90
CA LYS A 228 9.43 6.44 -22.33
C LYS A 228 8.48 6.71 -21.18
N GLU A 229 7.86 7.88 -21.23
CA GLU A 229 6.75 8.30 -20.36
C GLU A 229 5.58 7.31 -20.46
N ASP A 230 4.85 7.13 -19.37
CA ASP A 230 3.65 6.28 -19.26
C ASP A 230 3.83 4.83 -19.74
N ARG A 231 5.07 4.31 -19.69
CA ARG A 231 5.37 2.94 -20.11
C ARG A 231 5.21 1.96 -18.96
N GLU A 232 4.40 0.95 -19.19
CA GLU A 232 4.25 -0.22 -18.33
C GLU A 232 4.83 -1.46 -19.02
N GLU A 233 5.60 -2.26 -18.27
CA GLU A 233 6.15 -3.53 -18.74
C GLU A 233 5.88 -4.64 -17.71
N LYS A 234 5.42 -5.81 -18.20
CA LYS A 234 5.21 -6.97 -17.34
C LYS A 234 6.55 -7.58 -16.94
N VAL A 235 6.77 -7.69 -15.64
CA VAL A 235 7.98 -8.28 -15.05
C VAL A 235 7.78 -9.76 -14.74
N GLY A 236 6.53 -10.19 -14.60
CA GLY A 236 6.16 -11.56 -14.23
C GLY A 236 6.13 -11.76 -12.71
N MET A 237 6.40 -12.98 -12.26
CA MET A 237 6.38 -13.32 -10.83
C MET A 237 7.55 -12.69 -10.05
N ILE A 238 7.26 -11.71 -9.20
CA ILE A 238 8.21 -11.03 -8.34
C ILE A 238 7.99 -11.41 -6.87
N ASP A 239 9.08 -11.72 -6.17
CA ASP A 239 9.08 -11.98 -4.73
C ASP A 239 9.53 -10.74 -3.93
N PRO A 240 8.60 -10.03 -3.27
CA PRO A 240 8.91 -8.79 -2.54
C PRO A 240 9.78 -9.03 -1.30
N ARG A 241 9.98 -10.28 -0.86
CA ARG A 241 10.94 -10.60 0.21
C ARG A 241 12.37 -10.20 -0.16
N GLY A 242 12.69 -10.16 -1.46
CA GLY A 242 13.97 -9.64 -1.97
C GLY A 242 14.14 -8.13 -1.75
N ALA A 243 13.05 -7.37 -1.86
CA ALA A 243 13.03 -5.92 -1.68
C ALA A 243 12.99 -5.51 -0.20
N ARG A 244 12.43 -6.33 0.70
CA ARG A 244 12.27 -5.99 2.13
C ARG A 244 13.56 -5.96 2.96
N GLY A 245 14.54 -6.82 2.66
CA GLY A 245 15.73 -6.98 3.50
C GLY A 245 15.43 -7.49 4.93
N ARG A 246 16.28 -7.13 5.92
CA ARG A 246 16.12 -7.49 7.34
C ARG A 246 15.73 -6.23 8.14
N ALA A 247 14.52 -6.20 8.69
CA ALA A 247 14.01 -5.09 9.50
C ALA A 247 14.08 -5.42 11.00
N SER A 248 15.28 -5.34 11.60
CA SER A 248 15.46 -5.61 13.03
C SER A 248 15.25 -4.36 13.91
N VAL A 249 15.39 -3.16 13.36
CA VAL A 249 15.23 -1.89 14.06
C VAL A 249 14.53 -0.93 13.10
N TYR A 250 13.48 -0.26 13.55
CA TYR A 250 12.72 0.65 12.71
C TYR A 250 12.12 1.79 13.53
N TYR A 251 11.87 2.91 12.86
CA TYR A 251 11.08 4.02 13.37
C TYR A 251 9.61 3.83 12.97
N ARG A 252 8.68 4.31 13.79
CA ARG A 252 7.23 4.24 13.56
C ARG A 252 6.59 5.58 13.90
N TYR A 253 5.80 6.13 12.97
CA TYR A 253 5.04 7.35 13.20
C TYR A 253 3.80 7.41 12.30
N MET A 254 2.86 8.31 12.61
CA MET A 254 1.72 8.65 11.76
C MET A 254 2.06 9.84 10.86
N GLY A 255 1.87 9.69 9.56
CA GLY A 255 2.25 10.68 8.56
C GLY A 255 1.25 10.80 7.42
N SER A 256 1.75 11.18 6.24
CA SER A 256 1.00 11.31 5.00
C SER A 256 1.65 10.56 3.85
N LEU A 257 0.97 10.52 2.70
CA LEU A 257 1.64 10.32 1.41
C LEU A 257 2.63 11.47 1.17
N THR A 258 3.72 11.19 0.46
CA THR A 258 4.79 12.15 0.15
C THR A 258 4.66 12.76 -1.26
N THR A 259 3.67 12.32 -2.01
CA THR A 259 3.22 12.92 -3.27
C THR A 259 1.77 13.41 -3.12
N PRO A 260 1.30 14.36 -3.95
CA PRO A 260 -0.10 14.75 -3.98
C PRO A 260 -1.02 13.52 -4.14
N PRO A 261 -2.16 13.45 -3.44
CA PRO A 261 -2.82 14.51 -2.66
C PRO A 261 -2.31 14.69 -1.21
N CYS A 262 -1.18 14.08 -0.83
CA CYS A 262 -0.58 14.16 0.50
C CYS A 262 -1.52 13.77 1.63
N THR A 263 -2.37 12.77 1.39
CA THR A 263 -3.38 12.29 2.34
C THR A 263 -2.73 11.83 3.65
N GLN A 264 -3.17 12.39 4.78
CA GLN A 264 -2.70 12.01 6.12
C GLN A 264 -3.29 10.69 6.62
N GLY A 265 -2.76 10.17 7.73
CA GLY A 265 -3.22 8.92 8.35
C GLY A 265 -2.45 7.68 7.88
N VAL A 266 -1.29 7.88 7.25
CA VAL A 266 -0.41 6.80 6.80
C VAL A 266 0.45 6.31 7.95
N ILE A 267 0.48 4.99 8.18
CA ILE A 267 1.42 4.40 9.15
C ILE A 267 2.78 4.24 8.50
N TRP A 268 3.76 5.04 8.93
CA TRP A 268 5.12 4.96 8.43
C TRP A 268 5.99 4.03 9.27
N THR A 269 6.77 3.18 8.60
CA THR A 269 7.76 2.30 9.20
C THR A 269 9.10 2.46 8.48
N ILE A 270 10.04 3.22 9.03
CA ILE A 270 11.35 3.44 8.40
C ILE A 270 12.38 2.49 8.98
N VAL A 271 12.88 1.56 8.17
CA VAL A 271 13.89 0.58 8.60
C VAL A 271 15.23 1.31 8.81
N LYS A 272 15.76 1.25 10.04
CA LYS A 272 16.99 1.98 10.41
C LYS A 272 18.24 1.48 9.67
N ARG A 273 18.24 0.23 9.23
CA ARG A 273 19.38 -0.36 8.54
C ARG A 273 19.48 0.22 7.13
N VAL A 274 20.56 0.95 6.86
CA VAL A 274 20.93 1.44 5.54
C VAL A 274 21.41 0.27 4.67
N ARG A 275 20.90 0.22 3.44
CA ARG A 275 21.26 -0.75 2.40
C ARG A 275 22.20 -0.11 1.39
N THR A 276 22.70 -0.91 0.46
CA THR A 276 23.53 -0.40 -0.62
C THR A 276 22.83 -0.55 -1.96
N VAL A 277 23.01 0.44 -2.82
CA VAL A 277 22.63 0.43 -4.25
C VAL A 277 23.88 0.79 -5.06
N SER A 278 24.09 0.22 -6.26
CA SER A 278 25.23 0.67 -7.07
C SER A 278 24.93 2.03 -7.71
N ARG A 279 25.98 2.81 -8.02
CA ARG A 279 25.82 4.08 -8.77
C ARG A 279 25.03 3.86 -10.06
N TYR A 280 25.39 2.83 -10.83
CA TYR A 280 24.69 2.45 -12.05
C TYR A 280 23.19 2.14 -11.85
N GLN A 281 22.80 1.47 -10.76
CA GLN A 281 21.38 1.20 -10.48
C GLN A 281 20.62 2.47 -10.09
N LEU A 282 21.30 3.38 -9.37
CA LEU A 282 20.74 4.67 -9.01
C LEU A 282 20.51 5.53 -10.25
N ASP A 283 21.50 5.58 -11.15
CA ASP A 283 21.44 6.35 -12.39
C ASP A 283 20.31 5.81 -13.29
N LEU A 284 20.13 4.48 -13.40
CA LEU A 284 19.00 3.88 -14.13
C LEU A 284 17.62 4.32 -13.63
N LEU A 285 17.47 4.62 -12.34
CA LEU A 285 16.20 5.10 -11.78
C LEU A 285 16.01 6.60 -12.05
N ARG A 286 17.08 7.39 -11.94
CA ARG A 286 17.05 8.85 -12.16
C ARG A 286 16.85 9.21 -13.63
N GLU A 287 17.52 8.50 -14.53
CA GLU A 287 17.41 8.73 -15.97
C GLU A 287 16.07 8.26 -16.55
N ALA A 288 15.34 7.41 -15.83
CA ALA A 288 14.06 6.89 -16.31
C ALA A 288 12.88 7.85 -16.06
N VAL A 289 12.99 8.73 -15.08
CA VAL A 289 11.96 9.74 -14.75
C VAL A 289 12.17 11.01 -15.60
N HIS A 290 11.21 11.93 -15.62
CA HIS A 290 11.39 13.21 -16.30
C HIS A 290 12.58 13.99 -15.71
N ASP A 291 13.27 14.81 -16.53
CA ASP A 291 14.45 15.59 -16.11
C ASP A 291 14.19 16.44 -14.84
N GLU A 292 12.99 16.99 -14.69
CA GLU A 292 12.58 17.79 -13.52
C GLU A 292 12.32 16.95 -12.25
N MET A 293 12.31 15.63 -12.40
CA MET A 293 12.02 14.63 -11.38
C MET A 293 13.23 13.74 -11.04
N GLU A 294 14.41 13.97 -11.64
CA GLU A 294 15.65 13.26 -11.27
C GLU A 294 15.93 13.32 -9.75
N ASN A 295 15.50 14.42 -9.12
CA ASN A 295 15.47 14.59 -7.67
C ASN A 295 14.02 14.61 -7.15
N ASN A 296 13.36 13.45 -7.13
CA ASN A 296 11.95 13.29 -6.76
C ASN A 296 11.72 13.19 -5.24
N ALA A 297 12.50 13.89 -4.42
CA ALA A 297 12.37 13.85 -2.96
C ALA A 297 11.64 15.08 -2.43
N ARG A 298 10.47 14.91 -1.81
CA ARG A 298 9.75 16.00 -1.16
C ARG A 298 10.60 16.58 -0.01
N PRO A 299 10.62 17.91 0.18
CA PRO A 299 11.27 18.53 1.33
C PRO A 299 10.74 18.02 2.67
N LEU A 300 11.59 18.08 3.71
CA LEU A 300 11.20 17.70 5.08
C LEU A 300 10.05 18.58 5.57
N GLN A 301 9.08 17.94 6.22
CA GLN A 301 7.91 18.57 6.80
C GLN A 301 8.12 18.78 8.31
N ALA A 302 7.41 19.75 8.88
CA ALA A 302 7.49 20.04 10.30
C ALA A 302 7.02 18.83 11.13
N VAL A 303 7.81 18.40 12.12
CA VAL A 303 7.46 17.26 12.98
C VAL A 303 6.19 17.53 13.80
N ASN A 304 5.96 18.79 14.19
CA ASN A 304 4.84 19.20 15.05
C ASN A 304 4.77 18.34 16.32
N ASN A 305 3.57 18.08 16.86
CA ASN A 305 3.39 17.35 18.11
C ASN A 305 3.25 15.83 17.93
N ARG A 306 3.94 15.25 16.93
CA ARG A 306 3.82 13.82 16.60
C ARG A 306 4.68 12.94 17.49
N ASP A 307 4.09 11.84 17.94
CA ASP A 307 4.82 10.75 18.56
C ASP A 307 5.61 9.98 17.51
N ILE A 308 6.93 9.91 17.70
CA ILE A 308 7.83 9.09 16.89
C ILE A 308 8.39 8.00 17.79
N SER A 309 8.11 6.74 17.43
CA SER A 309 8.61 5.59 18.16
C SER A 309 9.79 4.96 17.44
N ILE A 310 10.69 4.32 18.18
CA ILE A 310 11.71 3.42 17.65
C ILE A 310 11.56 2.04 18.29
N PHE A 311 11.49 1.00 17.47
CA PHE A 311 11.57 -0.38 17.91
C PHE A 311 13.03 -0.86 17.87
N ARG A 312 13.49 -1.50 18.95
CA ARG A 312 14.78 -2.19 19.01
C ARG A 312 14.64 -3.48 19.84
N PRO A 313 15.07 -4.64 19.33
CA PRO A 313 15.02 -5.89 20.07
C PRO A 313 15.95 -5.83 21.29
N TYR A 314 15.67 -6.68 22.28
CA TYR A 314 16.59 -6.84 23.40
C TYR A 314 17.96 -7.31 22.90
N PRO A 315 19.06 -6.77 23.43
CA PRO A 315 20.38 -7.32 23.16
C PRO A 315 20.38 -8.80 23.55
N HIS A 316 20.80 -9.68 22.65
CA HIS A 316 21.03 -11.08 23.03
C HIS A 316 22.08 -11.10 24.16
N LYS A 317 21.71 -11.58 25.34
CA LYS A 317 22.68 -11.94 26.36
C LYS A 317 23.53 -13.06 25.79
N ARG A 318 24.80 -12.77 25.47
CA ARG A 318 25.80 -13.83 25.24
C ARG A 318 26.04 -14.46 26.62
N TYR A 319 25.42 -15.61 26.85
CA TYR A 319 25.84 -16.54 27.89
C TYR A 319 27.01 -17.36 27.37
#